data_AF-A0A662HQ69-F1
#
_entry.id   AF-A0A662HQ69-F1
#
_cell.length_a   1.000
_cell.length_b   1.000
_cell.length_c   1.000
_cell.angle_alpha   90.00
_cell.angle_beta   90.00
_cell.angle_gamma   90.00
#
_symmetry.space_group_name_H-M   'P 1'
#
loop_
_entity.id
_entity.type
_entity.pdbx_description
1 polymer ?
#
loop_
_entity_poly.entity_id
_entity_poly.type
_entity_poly.pdbx_seq_one_letter_code
_entity_poly.pdbx_strand_id
1 'polypeptide(L)'
;GHTQSLGILSVRAAVTSAATAPYLVMNYGVWGNIANNFIANLTFTLTALLVAFRTHGVKINPKPNLRMMAPALISGAAAYLITLPLQEAYGLAALPAYLAIYMLISPFFFREKELQELKSLSSAIKPLKKIMAKTFDIELKIKSLKIYKYKARPHQ
;
A
#
# COMPACT_ATOMS: atom_id res chain seq x y z
N GLY A 1 9.91 -4.05 -27.95
CA GLY A 1 8.79 -4.88 -27.44
C GLY A 1 8.12 -4.29 -26.20
N HIS A 2 8.84 -4.04 -25.10
CA HIS A 2 8.21 -3.72 -23.81
C HIS A 2 7.85 -2.24 -23.55
N THR A 3 8.53 -1.28 -24.17
CA THR A 3 8.27 0.15 -23.95
C THR A 3 6.96 0.63 -24.58
N GLN A 4 6.58 0.06 -25.73
CA GLN A 4 5.31 0.39 -26.41
C GLN A 4 4.09 -0.10 -25.61
N SER A 5 4.16 -1.28 -24.99
CA SER A 5 3.09 -1.79 -24.14
C SER A 5 2.94 -0.96 -22.86
N LEU A 6 4.05 -0.53 -22.24
CA LEU A 6 4.04 0.44 -21.14
C LEU A 6 3.46 1.79 -21.57
N GLY A 7 3.79 2.28 -22.78
CA GLY A 7 3.21 3.49 -23.33
C GLY A 7 1.69 3.41 -23.52
N ILE A 8 1.18 2.29 -24.05
CA ILE A 8 -0.26 2.05 -24.22
C ILE A 8 -0.97 1.98 -22.87
N LEU A 9 -0.35 1.37 -21.85
CA LEU A 9 -0.88 1.34 -20.49
C LEU A 9 -1.01 2.75 -19.89
N SER A 10 0.02 3.58 -20.04
CA SER A 10 0.03 4.95 -19.55
C SER A 10 -1.01 5.82 -20.26
N VAL A 11 -1.17 5.65 -21.58
CA VAL A 11 -2.19 6.36 -22.35
C VAL A 11 -3.60 5.97 -21.89
N ARG A 12 -3.87 4.69 -21.62
CA ARG A 12 -5.18 4.27 -21.09
C ARG A 12 -5.48 4.89 -19.72
N ALA A 13 -4.51 4.91 -18.82
CA ALA A 13 -4.67 5.56 -17.52
C ALA A 13 -4.93 7.06 -17.64
N ALA A 14 -4.24 7.74 -18.56
CA ALA A 14 -4.45 9.15 -18.86
C ALA A 14 -5.83 9.43 -19.45
N VAL A 15 -6.31 8.58 -20.37
CA VAL A 15 -7.65 8.69 -20.95
C VAL A 15 -8.74 8.46 -19.91
N THR A 16 -8.59 7.45 -19.05
CA THR A 16 -9.52 7.21 -17.93
C THR A 16 -9.55 8.41 -17.00
N SER A 17 -8.38 8.93 -16.61
CA SER A 17 -8.27 10.14 -15.78
C SER A 17 -8.95 11.35 -16.43
N ALA A 18 -8.71 11.61 -17.73
CA ALA A 18 -9.31 12.72 -18.44
C ALA A 18 -10.83 12.60 -18.59
N ALA A 19 -11.36 11.37 -18.66
CA ALA A 19 -12.80 11.12 -18.75
C ALA A 19 -13.51 11.28 -17.38
N THR A 20 -12.87 10.87 -16.28
CA THR A 20 -13.49 10.89 -14.94
C THR A 20 -13.18 12.15 -14.13
N ALA A 21 -12.05 12.84 -14.42
CA ALA A 21 -11.62 14.02 -13.67
C ALA A 21 -12.64 15.17 -13.68
N PRO A 22 -13.21 15.59 -14.83
CA PRO A 22 -14.09 16.77 -14.86
C PRO A 22 -15.31 16.58 -13.97
N TYR A 23 -15.97 15.42 -14.09
CA TYR A 23 -17.14 15.10 -13.27
C TYR A 23 -16.80 15.01 -11.78
N LEU A 24 -15.72 14.31 -11.42
CA LEU A 24 -15.37 14.11 -10.02
C LEU A 24 -14.87 15.39 -9.36
N VAL A 25 -14.04 16.19 -10.04
CA VAL A 25 -13.53 17.46 -9.51
C VAL A 25 -14.65 18.50 -9.40
N MET A 26 -15.58 18.57 -10.35
CA MET A 26 -16.71 19.51 -10.26
C MET A 26 -17.66 19.18 -9.10
N ASN A 27 -17.88 17.90 -8.79
CA ASN A 27 -18.82 17.51 -7.73
C ASN A 27 -18.17 17.36 -6.35
N TYR A 28 -16.87 17.03 -6.28
CA TYR A 28 -16.19 16.67 -5.03
C TYR A 28 -14.87 17.43 -4.79
N GLY A 29 -14.53 18.41 -5.63
CA GLY A 29 -13.35 19.27 -5.45
C GLY A 29 -12.04 18.48 -5.33
N VAL A 30 -11.24 18.79 -4.29
CA VAL A 30 -9.95 18.14 -4.02
C VAL A 30 -10.12 16.63 -3.78
N TRP A 31 -11.20 16.21 -3.12
CA TRP A 31 -11.50 14.79 -2.92
C TRP A 31 -11.84 14.08 -4.23
N GLY A 32 -12.52 14.77 -5.14
CA GLY A 32 -12.75 14.30 -6.50
C GLY A 32 -11.47 14.06 -7.28
N ASN A 33 -10.47 14.93 -7.12
CA ASN A 33 -9.15 14.75 -7.74
C ASN A 33 -8.39 13.55 -7.15
N ILE A 34 -8.47 13.33 -5.84
CA ILE A 34 -7.87 12.15 -5.18
C ILE A 34 -8.55 10.87 -5.68
N ALA A 35 -9.89 10.84 -5.73
CA ALA A 35 -10.66 9.71 -6.23
C ALA A 35 -10.34 9.41 -7.70
N ASN A 36 -10.23 10.44 -8.55
CA ASN A 36 -9.85 10.30 -9.94
C ASN A 36 -8.46 9.68 -10.12
N ASN A 37 -7.47 10.15 -9.35
CA ASN A 37 -6.13 9.57 -9.37
C ASN A 37 -6.12 8.11 -8.90
N PHE A 38 -6.95 7.77 -7.92
CA PHE A 38 -7.09 6.39 -7.48
C PHE A 38 -7.68 5.49 -8.58
N ILE A 39 -8.77 5.94 -9.24
CA ILE A 39 -9.41 5.21 -10.35
C ILE A 39 -8.45 5.01 -11.53
N ALA A 40 -7.72 6.06 -11.91
CA ALA A 40 -6.76 5.99 -13.00
C ALA A 40 -5.61 5.01 -12.72
N ASN A 41 -5.05 5.04 -11.50
CA ASN A 41 -4.01 4.10 -11.08
C ASN A 41 -4.54 2.66 -10.97
N LEU A 42 -5.75 2.46 -10.45
CA LEU A 42 -6.37 1.14 -10.41
C LEU A 42 -6.52 0.56 -11.82
N THR A 43 -6.99 1.37 -12.75
CA THR A 43 -7.16 1.00 -14.16
C THR A 43 -5.83 0.66 -14.82
N PHE A 44 -4.78 1.44 -14.55
CA PHE A 44 -3.42 1.15 -14.99
C PHE A 44 -2.94 -0.20 -14.47
N THR A 45 -3.02 -0.43 -13.15
CA THR A 45 -2.57 -1.67 -12.51
C THR A 45 -3.33 -2.89 -13.04
N LEU A 46 -4.65 -2.82 -13.15
CA LEU A 46 -5.46 -3.91 -13.72
C LEU A 46 -5.08 -4.23 -15.15
N THR A 47 -4.89 -3.20 -15.99
CA THR A 47 -4.50 -3.40 -17.38
C THR A 47 -3.08 -3.97 -17.48
N ALA A 48 -2.15 -3.51 -16.63
CA ALA A 48 -0.79 -4.03 -16.56
C ALA A 48 -0.77 -5.51 -16.13
N LEU A 49 -1.59 -5.89 -15.14
CA LEU A 49 -1.76 -7.28 -14.72
C LEU A 49 -2.36 -8.15 -15.82
N LEU A 50 -3.35 -7.66 -16.57
CA LEU A 50 -3.92 -8.37 -17.71
C LEU A 50 -2.89 -8.61 -18.82
N VAL A 51 -2.06 -7.60 -19.12
CA VAL A 51 -0.96 -7.73 -20.09
C VAL A 51 0.10 -8.70 -19.57
N ALA A 52 0.50 -8.62 -18.30
CA ALA A 52 1.46 -9.55 -17.71
C ALA A 52 0.95 -11.00 -17.71
N PHE A 53 -0.33 -11.21 -17.44
CA PHE A 53 -0.97 -12.52 -17.52
C PHE A 53 -0.94 -13.06 -18.94
N ARG A 54 -1.33 -12.25 -19.94
CA ARG A 54 -1.37 -12.68 -21.35
C ARG A 54 0.00 -12.90 -21.97
N THR A 55 0.97 -12.03 -21.68
CA THR A 55 2.29 -12.04 -22.34
C THR A 55 3.27 -12.98 -21.66
N HIS A 56 3.22 -13.09 -20.32
CA HIS A 56 4.21 -13.82 -19.54
C HIS A 56 3.62 -15.00 -18.76
N GLY A 57 2.31 -15.28 -18.88
CA GLY A 57 1.65 -16.38 -18.17
C GLY A 57 1.67 -16.21 -16.65
N VAL A 58 1.88 -14.98 -16.15
CA VAL A 58 2.01 -14.70 -14.72
C VAL A 58 0.68 -14.97 -14.04
N LYS A 59 0.58 -16.09 -13.31
CA LYS A 59 -0.60 -16.41 -12.51
C LYS A 59 -0.67 -15.47 -11.30
N ILE A 60 -1.77 -14.74 -11.19
CA ILE A 60 -2.04 -13.88 -10.05
C ILE A 60 -2.29 -14.79 -8.85
N ASN A 61 -1.40 -14.76 -7.87
CA ASN A 61 -1.66 -15.36 -6.57
C ASN A 61 -2.23 -14.26 -5.65
N PRO A 62 -3.52 -14.28 -5.29
CA PRO A 62 -4.11 -13.26 -4.44
C PRO A 62 -3.66 -13.40 -2.98
N LYS A 63 -3.14 -14.56 -2.56
CA LYS A 63 -2.84 -14.87 -1.16
C LYS A 63 -1.77 -13.94 -0.55
N PRO A 64 -0.61 -13.68 -1.21
CA PRO A 64 0.36 -12.72 -0.71
C PRO A 64 -0.19 -11.29 -0.68
N ASN A 65 -0.95 -10.90 -1.71
CA ASN A 65 -1.53 -9.55 -1.81
C ASN A 65 -2.57 -9.31 -0.71
N LEU A 66 -3.50 -10.24 -0.47
CA LEU A 66 -4.48 -10.18 0.62
C LEU A 66 -3.79 -10.10 1.98
N ARG A 67 -2.70 -10.85 2.17
CA ARG A 67 -1.91 -10.78 3.40
C ARG A 67 -1.25 -9.42 3.59
N MET A 68 -0.75 -8.80 2.52
CA MET A 68 -0.16 -7.45 2.57
C MET A 68 -1.22 -6.35 2.75
N MET A 69 -2.47 -6.59 2.33
CA MET A 69 -3.59 -5.67 2.54
C MET A 69 -4.19 -5.75 3.95
N ALA A 70 -4.08 -6.91 4.61
CA ALA A 70 -4.68 -7.13 5.92
C ALA A 70 -4.25 -6.10 6.98
N PRO A 71 -2.97 -5.70 7.12
CA PRO A 71 -2.59 -4.63 8.05
C PRO A 71 -3.30 -3.30 7.78
N ALA A 72 -3.45 -2.90 6.51
CA ALA A 72 -4.13 -1.67 6.14
C ALA A 72 -5.62 -1.74 6.51
N LEU A 73 -6.29 -2.86 6.22
CA LEU A 73 -7.70 -3.06 6.54
C LEU A 73 -7.95 -3.10 8.05
N ILE A 74 -7.14 -3.85 8.80
CA ILE A 74 -7.26 -3.96 10.26
C ILE A 74 -6.99 -2.60 10.91
N SER A 75 -5.98 -1.87 10.43
CA SER A 75 -5.64 -0.54 10.96
C SER A 75 -6.71 0.48 10.62
N GLY A 76 -7.29 0.41 9.41
CA GLY A 76 -8.41 1.26 9.00
C GLY A 76 -9.65 1.01 9.85
N ALA A 77 -10.01 -0.25 10.08
CA ALA A 77 -11.14 -0.61 10.93
C ALA A 77 -10.93 -0.17 12.40
N ALA A 78 -9.72 -0.38 12.94
CA ALA A 78 -9.39 0.03 14.30
C ALA A 78 -9.36 1.56 14.44
N ALA A 79 -8.78 2.28 13.47
CA ALA A 79 -8.80 3.73 13.45
C ALA A 79 -10.21 4.28 13.30
N TYR A 80 -11.07 3.63 12.50
CA TYR A 80 -12.47 4.03 12.34
C TYR A 80 -13.23 4.03 13.66
N LEU A 81 -13.04 3.01 14.51
CA LEU A 81 -13.62 2.94 15.84
C LEU A 81 -13.17 4.09 16.75
N ILE A 82 -11.92 4.52 16.59
CA ILE A 82 -11.35 5.66 17.33
C ILE A 82 -11.88 6.99 16.79
N THR A 83 -12.25 7.06 15.52
CA THR A 83 -12.82 8.26 14.87
C THR A 83 -14.32 8.41 14.97
N LEU A 84 -15.07 7.35 15.30
CA LEU A 84 -16.52 7.42 15.55
C LEU A 84 -16.94 8.58 16.47
N PRO A 85 -16.23 8.91 17.57
CA PRO A 85 -16.57 10.05 18.42
C PRO A 85 -16.07 11.41 17.89
N LEU A 86 -15.24 11.46 16.85
CA LEU A 86 -14.75 12.71 16.26
C LEU A 86 -15.64 13.11 15.07
N GLN A 87 -16.16 14.33 15.08
CA GLN A 87 -16.96 14.87 13.96
C GLN A 87 -16.22 14.81 12.61
N GLU A 88 -16.95 14.83 11.49
CA GLU A 88 -16.48 14.58 10.12
C GLU A 88 -15.22 15.37 9.69
N ALA A 89 -14.92 16.51 10.33
CA ALA A 89 -13.76 17.34 10.05
C ALA A 89 -12.40 16.75 10.51
N TYR A 90 -12.40 15.70 11.33
CA TYR A 90 -11.18 15.17 11.96
C TYR A 90 -10.59 13.92 11.28
N GLY A 91 -11.02 13.56 10.06
CA GLY A 91 -10.45 12.43 9.33
C GLY A 91 -8.93 12.48 9.16
N LEU A 92 -8.35 13.68 9.06
CA LEU A 92 -6.89 13.87 9.05
C LEU A 92 -6.23 13.70 10.43
N ALA A 93 -6.96 13.94 11.52
CA ALA A 93 -6.47 13.70 12.88
C ALA A 93 -6.45 12.20 13.24
N ALA A 94 -7.17 11.38 12.47
CA ALA A 94 -7.12 9.92 12.56
C ALA A 94 -5.86 9.30 11.94
N LEU A 95 -5.20 10.05 11.04
CA LEU A 95 -4.07 9.57 10.25
C LEU A 95 -2.89 9.10 11.13
N PRO A 96 -2.50 9.82 12.20
CA PRO A 96 -1.48 9.35 13.13
C PRO A 96 -1.87 8.03 13.84
N ALA A 97 -3.12 7.89 14.28
CA ALA A 97 -3.61 6.68 14.94
C ALA A 97 -3.62 5.49 13.96
N TYR A 98 -4.13 5.69 12.75
CA TYR A 98 -4.06 4.72 11.66
C TYR A 98 -2.62 4.27 11.37
N LEU A 99 -1.70 5.22 11.21
CA LEU A 99 -0.29 4.94 10.92
C LEU A 99 0.40 4.19 12.07
N ALA A 100 0.11 4.55 13.32
CA ALA A 100 0.66 3.86 14.48
C ALA A 100 0.20 2.40 14.56
N ILE A 101 -1.10 2.15 14.38
CA ILE A 101 -1.67 0.80 14.37
C ILE A 101 -1.10 0.00 13.17
N TYR A 102 -0.98 0.64 12.01
CA TYR A 102 -0.40 0.03 10.83
C TYR A 102 1.05 -0.40 11.04
N MET A 103 1.90 0.47 11.59
CA MET A 103 3.31 0.13 11.89
C MET A 103 3.44 -0.98 12.94
N LEU A 104 2.51 -1.05 13.90
CA LEU A 104 2.51 -2.11 14.92
C LEU A 104 2.13 -3.46 14.32
N ILE A 105 1.15 -3.51 13.42
CA ILE A 105 0.57 -4.76 12.91
C ILE A 105 1.31 -5.25 11.65
N SER A 106 1.87 -4.36 10.83
CA SER A 106 2.58 -4.71 9.59
C SER A 106 3.67 -5.78 9.75
N PRO A 107 4.53 -5.75 10.79
CA PRO A 107 5.54 -6.79 11.01
C PRO A 107 4.99 -8.22 11.12
N PHE A 108 3.73 -8.38 11.53
CA PHE A 108 3.06 -9.66 11.74
C PHE A 108 2.62 -10.30 10.42
N PHE A 109 2.38 -9.51 9.38
CA PHE A 109 1.80 -9.97 8.12
C PHE A 109 2.83 -10.03 6.99
N PHE A 110 3.76 -9.08 6.92
CA PHE A 110 4.80 -9.09 5.90
C PHE A 110 5.78 -10.27 6.11
N ARG A 111 6.60 -10.66 5.12
CA ARG A 111 7.80 -11.51 5.30
C ARG A 111 9.04 -10.64 5.53
N GLU A 112 10.09 -11.23 6.08
CA GLU A 112 11.34 -10.49 6.32
C GLU A 112 11.99 -10.04 5.01
N LYS A 113 12.00 -10.92 4.00
CA LYS A 113 12.47 -10.59 2.64
C LYS A 113 11.70 -9.42 2.01
N GLU A 114 10.38 -9.39 2.17
CA GLU A 114 9.53 -8.31 1.65
C GLU A 114 9.84 -6.96 2.32
N LEU A 115 10.09 -6.96 3.64
CA LEU A 115 10.49 -5.76 4.37
C LEU A 115 11.90 -5.27 3.97
N GLN A 116 12.82 -6.20 3.71
CA GLN A 116 14.16 -5.86 3.21
C GLN A 116 14.13 -5.29 1.79
N GLU A 117 13.29 -5.84 0.91
CA GLU A 117 13.06 -5.29 -0.44
C GLU A 117 12.40 -3.92 -0.39
N LEU A 118 11.39 -3.71 0.47
CA LEU A 118 10.78 -2.41 0.67
C LEU A 118 11.76 -1.38 1.24
N LYS A 119 12.65 -1.80 2.15
CA LYS A 119 13.73 -0.96 2.66
C LYS A 119 14.70 -0.57 1.55
N SER A 120 15.12 -1.50 0.69
CA SER A 120 16.03 -1.19 -0.43
C SER A 120 15.38 -0.26 -1.44
N LEU A 121 14.11 -0.47 -1.80
CA LEU A 121 13.33 0.40 -2.67
C LEU A 121 13.12 1.80 -2.07
N SER A 122 12.78 1.90 -0.78
CA SER A 122 12.60 3.19 -0.11
C SER A 122 13.90 4.00 -0.02
N SER A 123 15.05 3.32 -0.01
CA SER A 123 16.37 3.97 0.01
C SER A 123 16.69 4.74 -1.28
N ALA A 124 15.93 4.49 -2.36
CA ALA A 124 15.99 5.21 -3.63
C ALA A 124 15.21 6.55 -3.62
N ILE A 125 14.27 6.75 -2.69
CA ILE A 125 13.44 7.96 -2.60
C ILE A 125 14.08 8.95 -1.63
N LYS A 126 14.92 9.87 -2.14
CA LYS A 126 15.74 10.82 -1.36
C LYS A 126 15.02 11.56 -0.22
N PRO A 127 13.84 12.20 -0.41
CA PRO A 127 13.24 13.01 0.65
C PRO A 127 12.68 12.20 1.82
N LEU A 128 12.29 10.94 1.58
CA LEU A 128 11.64 10.07 2.57
C LEU A 128 12.56 8.97 3.09
N LYS A 129 13.78 8.87 2.55
CA LYS A 129 14.78 7.82 2.85
C LYS A 129 15.00 7.62 4.35
N LYS A 130 15.25 8.70 5.11
CA LYS A 130 15.55 8.60 6.55
C LYS A 130 14.35 8.12 7.37
N ILE A 131 13.15 8.63 7.07
CA ILE A 131 11.93 8.30 7.81
C ILE A 131 11.53 6.86 7.50
N MET A 132 11.46 6.50 6.21
CA MET A 132 11.08 5.15 5.81
C MET A 132 12.09 4.09 6.23
N ALA A 133 13.40 4.36 6.11
CA ALA A 133 14.42 3.42 6.57
C ALA A 133 14.30 3.14 8.08
N LYS A 134 14.05 4.17 8.88
CA LYS A 134 13.87 4.03 10.33
C LYS A 134 12.62 3.20 10.67
N THR A 135 11.52 3.42 9.94
CA THR A 135 10.30 2.60 10.10
C THR A 135 10.57 1.14 9.76
N PHE A 136 11.17 0.85 8.61
CA PHE A 136 11.48 -0.54 8.22
C PHE A 136 12.48 -1.21 9.16
N ASP A 137 13.44 -0.47 9.72
CA ASP A 137 14.36 -1.00 10.74
C ASP A 137 13.64 -1.39 12.03
N ILE A 138 12.65 -0.60 12.46
CA ILE A 138 11.81 -0.94 13.61
C ILE A 138 11.00 -2.21 13.32
N GLU A 139 10.37 -2.30 12.14
CA GLU A 139 9.57 -3.46 11.75
C GLU A 139 10.41 -4.74 11.65
N LEU A 140 11.62 -4.66 11.08
CA LEU A 140 12.58 -5.77 11.02
C LEU A 140 13.04 -6.19 12.42
N LYS A 141 13.29 -5.24 13.33
CA LYS A 141 13.69 -5.52 14.72
C LYS A 141 12.58 -6.19 15.52
N ILE A 142 11.33 -5.74 15.39
CA ILE A 142 10.16 -6.36 16.04
C ILE A 142 10.02 -7.82 15.57
N LYS A 143 10.29 -8.07 14.29
CA LYS A 143 10.19 -9.39 13.69
C LYS A 143 11.31 -10.33 14.10
N SER A 144 12.57 -9.85 14.16
CA SER A 144 13.70 -10.66 14.61
C SER A 144 13.56 -11.07 16.09
N LEU A 145 12.99 -10.20 16.93
CA LEU A 145 12.65 -10.51 18.33
C LEU A 145 11.66 -11.68 18.45
N LYS A 146 10.72 -11.82 17.51
CA LYS A 146 9.79 -12.97 17.49
C LYS A 146 10.45 -14.27 17.07
N ILE A 147 11.36 -14.22 16.09
CA ILE A 147 12.11 -15.40 15.64
C ILE A 147 12.96 -15.95 16.80
N TYR A 148 13.56 -15.05 17.60
CA TYR A 148 14.30 -15.43 18.80
C TYR A 148 13.40 -16.06 19.88
N LYS A 149 12.19 -15.52 20.11
CA LYS A 149 11.23 -16.12 21.05
C LYS A 149 10.72 -17.51 20.64
N TYR A 150 10.66 -17.81 19.34
CA TYR A 150 10.23 -19.12 18.86
C TYR A 150 11.36 -20.16 18.85
N LYS A 151 12.62 -19.74 18.65
CA LYS A 151 13.80 -20.61 18.80
C LYS A 151 14.23 -20.85 20.25
N ALA A 152 13.86 -19.96 21.17
CA ALA A 152 14.26 -20.03 22.57
C ALA A 152 13.34 -20.88 23.46
N ARG A 153 12.39 -21.64 22.91
CA ARG A 153 11.78 -22.77 23.63
C ARG A 153 12.57 -24.03 23.26
N PRO A 154 13.55 -24.47 24.07
CA PRO A 154 13.94 -25.87 24.02
C PRO A 154 12.68 -26.68 24.32
N HIS A 155 12.39 -27.66 23.47
CA HIS A 155 11.44 -28.70 23.80
C HIS A 155 11.86 -29.30 25.15
N GLN A 156 11.08 -29.00 26.19
CA GLN A 156 11.03 -29.79 27.42
C GLN A 156 9.97 -30.86 27.22
#